data_AF-A0A957VJ89-F1
#
_entry.id   AF-A0A957VJ89-F1
#
_cell.length_a   1.000
_cell.length_b   1.000
_cell.length_c   1.000
_cell.angle_alpha   90.00
_cell.angle_beta   90.00
_cell.angle_gamma   90.00
#
_symmetry.space_group_name_H-M   'P 1'
#
loop_
_entity.id
_entity.type
_entity.pdbx_description
1 polymer ?
#
loop_
_entity_poly.entity_id
_entity_poly.type
_entity_poly.pdbx_seq_one_letter_code
_entity_poly.pdbx_strand_id
1 'polypeptide(L)'
;MQQTGEARTGANRIMDKRIGLLTIGQSPRPDLVQTLPVLSPFAQVEAGALDGLAAAAIPLAAGAFPLTTRLADGGTVVVDEAFLLPRMQAAVHRLEEAGVAAILLMCAGTFGPVTSRVPLV
;
A
#
# COMPACT_ATOMS: atom_id res chain seq x y z
N MET A 1 18.22 -3.98 42.64
CA MET A 1 17.82 -4.84 41.50
C MET A 1 16.32 -4.73 41.29
N GLN A 2 15.83 -3.73 40.58
CA GLN A 2 14.44 -3.68 40.10
C GLN A 2 14.42 -2.91 38.77
N GLN A 3 14.33 -3.64 37.67
CA GLN A 3 13.88 -3.13 36.38
C GLN A 3 13.15 -4.28 35.64
N THR A 4 12.13 -3.90 34.87
CA THR A 4 11.46 -4.63 33.77
C THR A 4 10.21 -5.48 34.08
N GLY A 5 9.04 -4.84 33.97
CA GLY A 5 7.74 -5.50 33.83
C GLY A 5 6.85 -4.95 32.71
N GLU A 6 6.89 -3.64 32.44
CA GLU A 6 5.90 -3.00 31.55
C GLU A 6 6.29 -2.91 30.07
N ALA A 7 7.59 -2.90 29.73
CA ALA A 7 8.03 -2.71 28.34
C ALA A 7 7.74 -3.89 27.40
N ARG A 8 7.57 -5.11 27.94
CA ARG A 8 7.36 -6.33 27.14
C ARG A 8 5.94 -6.44 26.58
N THR A 9 4.93 -5.89 27.28
CA THR A 9 3.53 -5.99 26.87
C THR A 9 3.20 -5.08 25.68
N GLY A 10 3.82 -3.89 25.61
CA GLY A 10 3.63 -2.95 24.49
C GLY A 10 4.27 -3.42 23.20
N ALA A 11 5.51 -3.93 23.27
CA ALA A 11 6.27 -4.44 22.12
C ALA A 11 5.63 -5.68 21.49
N ASN A 12 5.08 -6.59 22.30
CA ASN A 12 4.39 -7.77 21.79
C ASN A 12 3.11 -7.38 21.02
N ARG A 13 2.42 -6.31 21.46
CA ARG A 13 1.14 -5.84 20.90
C ARG A 13 1.28 -5.05 19.59
N ILE A 14 2.48 -4.56 19.25
CA ILE A 14 2.79 -3.95 17.95
C ILE A 14 3.23 -5.01 16.93
N MET A 15 3.93 -6.07 17.36
CA MET A 15 4.33 -7.19 16.50
C MET A 15 3.16 -8.01 15.94
N ASP A 16 2.04 -8.06 16.67
CA ASP A 16 0.82 -8.74 16.21
C ASP A 16 -0.01 -7.91 15.22
N LYS A 17 0.31 -6.61 15.03
CA LYS A 17 -0.49 -5.72 14.18
C LYS A 17 -0.03 -5.81 12.73
N ARG A 18 -1.00 -6.04 11.85
CA ARG A 18 -0.80 -5.98 10.41
C ARG A 18 -0.93 -4.56 9.89
N ILE A 19 -0.03 -4.14 9.01
CA ILE A 19 -0.13 -2.87 8.29
C ILE A 19 -0.26 -3.15 6.79
N GLY A 20 -1.23 -2.47 6.17
CA GLY A 20 -1.45 -2.53 4.73
C GLY A 20 -0.53 -1.54 4.01
N LEU A 21 0.13 -1.96 2.95
CA LEU A 21 0.97 -1.13 2.11
C LEU A 21 0.32 -1.06 0.72
N LEU A 22 -0.32 0.07 0.43
CA LEU A 22 -1.07 0.28 -0.81
C LEU A 22 -0.20 0.98 -1.84
N THR A 23 -0.08 0.44 -3.06
CA THR A 23 0.58 1.12 -4.18
C THR A 23 -0.39 1.45 -5.30
N ILE A 24 -0.06 2.47 -6.09
CA ILE A 24 -0.80 2.81 -7.32
C ILE A 24 -0.37 1.93 -8.51
N GLY A 25 0.69 1.15 -8.35
CA GLY A 25 1.20 0.19 -9.33
C GLY A 25 0.81 -1.23 -8.98
N GLN A 26 1.73 -2.16 -9.20
CA GLN A 26 1.61 -3.54 -8.72
C GLN A 26 2.34 -3.72 -7.39
N SER A 27 1.92 -4.73 -6.65
CA SER A 27 2.62 -5.25 -5.48
C SER A 27 3.32 -6.59 -5.82
N PRO A 28 4.39 -6.97 -5.09
CA PRO A 28 5.06 -6.20 -4.05
C PRO A 28 5.91 -5.04 -4.60
N ARG A 29 6.27 -4.08 -3.75
CA ARG A 29 7.07 -2.90 -4.12
C ARG A 29 8.34 -2.81 -3.27
N PRO A 30 9.28 -3.75 -3.42
CA PRO A 30 10.37 -3.98 -2.46
C PRO A 30 11.28 -2.76 -2.28
N ASP A 31 11.57 -1.99 -3.31
CA ASP A 31 12.43 -0.81 -3.24
C ASP A 31 11.76 0.42 -2.59
N LEU A 32 10.46 0.39 -2.28
CA LEU A 32 9.86 1.32 -1.31
C LEU A 32 9.86 0.70 0.08
N VAL A 33 9.36 -0.54 0.20
CA VAL A 33 9.18 -1.20 1.50
C VAL A 33 10.50 -1.38 2.26
N GLN A 34 11.56 -1.79 1.57
CA GLN A 34 12.89 -1.99 2.18
C GLN A 34 13.54 -0.69 2.66
N THR A 35 13.10 0.46 2.16
CA THR A 35 13.58 1.78 2.61
C THR A 35 12.89 2.29 3.88
N LEU A 36 11.89 1.55 4.37
CA LEU A 36 11.09 1.92 5.54
C LEU A 36 11.32 0.92 6.70
N PRO A 37 12.52 0.91 7.33
CA PRO A 37 12.83 -0.03 8.40
C PRO A 37 11.91 0.13 9.63
N VAL A 38 11.28 1.30 9.77
CA VAL A 38 10.25 1.56 10.79
C VAL A 38 9.05 0.62 10.69
N LEU A 39 8.81 0.03 9.51
CA LEU A 39 7.73 -0.93 9.29
C LEU A 39 8.12 -2.38 9.67
N SER A 40 9.40 -2.65 9.94
CA SER A 40 9.89 -4.00 10.26
C SER A 40 9.26 -4.67 11.49
N PRO A 41 8.78 -3.95 12.52
CA PRO A 41 8.09 -4.59 13.63
C PRO A 41 6.69 -5.08 13.30
N PHE A 42 6.07 -4.63 12.19
CA PHE A 42 4.71 -4.98 11.82
C PHE A 42 4.66 -6.11 10.80
N ALA A 43 3.61 -6.92 10.83
CA ALA A 43 3.31 -7.82 9.72
C ALA A 43 2.79 -6.99 8.53
N GLN A 44 3.50 -7.03 7.39
CA GLN A 44 3.16 -6.21 6.24
C GLN A 44 2.27 -6.99 5.27
N VAL A 45 1.20 -6.35 4.78
CA VAL A 45 0.32 -6.89 3.73
C VAL A 45 0.34 -5.89 2.58
N GLU A 46 0.78 -6.31 1.40
CA GLU A 46 0.89 -5.43 0.23
C GLU A 46 -0.31 -5.61 -0.71
N ALA A 47 -0.77 -4.52 -1.30
CA ALA A 47 -1.74 -4.53 -2.40
C ALA A 47 -1.49 -3.36 -3.34
N GLY A 48 -1.55 -3.62 -4.65
CA GLY A 48 -1.43 -2.65 -5.72
C GLY A 48 -2.75 -2.42 -6.46
N ALA A 49 -2.99 -1.20 -6.90
CA ALA A 49 -4.12 -0.87 -7.77
C ALA A 49 -4.08 -1.64 -9.11
N LEU A 50 -2.91 -2.03 -9.59
CA LEU A 50 -2.73 -2.73 -10.86
C LEU A 50 -2.47 -4.23 -10.70
N ASP A 51 -2.62 -4.78 -9.48
CA ASP A 51 -2.44 -6.21 -9.23
C ASP A 51 -3.34 -7.05 -10.16
N GLY A 52 -2.79 -8.15 -10.69
CA GLY A 52 -3.50 -9.08 -11.56
C GLY A 52 -3.70 -8.59 -13.00
N LEU A 53 -3.25 -7.38 -13.35
CA LEU A 53 -3.28 -6.89 -14.72
C LEU A 53 -1.97 -7.20 -15.46
N ALA A 54 -2.07 -7.65 -16.71
CA ALA A 54 -0.93 -7.64 -17.61
C ALA A 54 -0.66 -6.20 -18.11
N ALA A 55 0.60 -5.88 -18.42
CA ALA A 55 0.99 -4.56 -18.91
C ALA A 55 0.13 -4.07 -20.11
N ALA A 56 -0.18 -4.98 -21.05
CA ALA A 56 -0.99 -4.67 -22.23
C ALA A 56 -2.46 -4.34 -21.92
N ALA A 57 -2.97 -4.67 -20.73
CA ALA A 57 -4.33 -4.36 -20.30
C ALA A 57 -4.42 -2.99 -19.58
N ILE A 58 -3.28 -2.33 -19.35
CA ILE A 58 -3.22 -1.03 -18.70
C ILE A 58 -3.28 0.04 -19.80
N PRO A 59 -4.31 0.90 -19.83
CA PRO A 59 -4.40 1.95 -20.81
C PRO A 59 -3.29 2.98 -20.57
N LEU A 60 -2.67 3.40 -21.66
CA LEU A 60 -1.75 4.53 -21.63
C LEU A 60 -2.52 5.80 -21.27
N ALA A 61 -1.93 6.64 -20.42
CA ALA A 61 -2.52 7.90 -20.04
C ALA A 61 -2.80 8.79 -21.26
N ALA A 62 -4.02 9.31 -21.32
CA ALA A 62 -4.46 10.31 -22.29
C ALA A 62 -5.29 11.43 -21.63
N GLY A 63 -5.44 11.37 -20.31
CA GLY A 63 -6.22 12.29 -19.49
C GLY A 63 -5.38 13.40 -18.86
N ALA A 64 -6.03 14.14 -17.95
CA ALA A 64 -5.49 15.37 -17.38
C ALA A 64 -4.44 15.14 -16.27
N PHE A 65 -4.48 13.98 -15.60
CA PHE A 65 -3.60 13.65 -14.48
C PHE A 65 -2.89 12.32 -14.73
N PRO A 66 -1.86 12.32 -15.59
CA PRO A 66 -1.04 11.14 -15.84
C PRO A 66 -0.13 10.85 -14.64
N LEU A 67 -0.17 9.62 -14.15
CA LEU A 67 0.64 9.16 -13.04
C LEU A 67 1.57 8.03 -13.50
N THR A 68 2.84 8.19 -13.15
CA THR A 68 3.86 7.19 -13.45
C THR A 68 3.96 6.20 -12.30
N THR A 69 3.91 4.91 -12.60
CA THR A 69 4.03 3.85 -11.59
C THR A 69 4.77 2.63 -12.16
N ARG A 70 5.12 1.69 -11.27
CA ARG A 70 5.86 0.47 -11.62
C ARG A 70 5.01 -0.79 -11.54
N LEU A 71 5.35 -1.74 -12.39
CA LEU A 71 4.84 -3.11 -12.41
C LEU A 71 5.77 -4.04 -11.63
N ALA A 72 5.30 -5.25 -11.35
CA ALA A 72 6.04 -6.23 -10.56
C ALA A 72 7.31 -6.74 -11.26
N ASP A 73 7.36 -6.66 -12.59
CA ASP A 73 8.55 -6.96 -13.40
C ASP A 73 9.60 -5.82 -13.44
N GLY A 74 9.32 -4.72 -12.73
CA GLY A 74 10.16 -3.52 -12.70
C GLY A 74 9.92 -2.56 -13.85
N GLY A 75 9.07 -2.89 -14.82
CA GLY A 75 8.63 -2.00 -15.88
C GLY A 75 7.85 -0.80 -15.35
N THR A 76 7.76 0.25 -16.15
CA THR A 76 7.04 1.49 -15.81
C THR A 76 5.88 1.70 -16.77
N VAL A 77 4.75 2.15 -16.23
CA VAL A 77 3.59 2.58 -17.01
C VAL A 77 3.18 3.99 -16.61
N VAL A 78 2.58 4.71 -17.55
CA VAL A 78 1.94 6.00 -17.29
C VAL A 78 0.45 5.82 -17.52
N VAL A 79 -0.35 6.06 -16.49
CA VAL A 79 -1.78 5.78 -16.46
C VAL A 79 -2.53 6.93 -15.79
N ASP A 80 -3.74 7.20 -16.22
CA ASP A 80 -4.54 8.29 -15.66
C ASP A 80 -5.07 7.96 -14.26
N GLU A 81 -5.13 8.97 -13.40
CA GLU A 81 -5.72 8.88 -12.06
C GLU A 81 -7.14 8.27 -12.09
N ALA A 82 -7.96 8.64 -13.08
CA ALA A 82 -9.33 8.12 -13.23
C ALA A 82 -9.38 6.59 -13.41
N PHE A 83 -8.36 5.98 -14.01
CA PHE A 83 -8.26 4.54 -14.13
C PHE A 83 -7.82 3.89 -12.81
N LEU A 84 -6.99 4.59 -12.04
CA LEU A 84 -6.44 4.10 -10.77
C LEU A 84 -7.44 4.17 -9.62
N LEU A 85 -8.23 5.24 -9.48
CA LEU A 85 -9.13 5.46 -8.35
C LEU A 85 -10.03 4.26 -7.97
N PRO A 86 -10.85 3.69 -8.89
CA PRO A 86 -11.70 2.56 -8.53
C PRO A 86 -10.88 1.31 -8.15
N ARG A 87 -9.67 1.17 -8.69
CA ARG A 87 -8.78 0.05 -8.41
C ARG A 87 -8.06 0.20 -7.07
N MET A 88 -7.70 1.41 -6.71
CA MET A 88 -7.18 1.72 -5.37
C MET A 88 -8.23 1.42 -4.31
N GLN A 89 -9.50 1.79 -4.55
CA GLN A 89 -10.58 1.43 -3.63
C GLN A 89 -10.72 -0.10 -3.47
N ALA A 90 -10.62 -0.85 -4.57
CA ALA A 90 -10.62 -2.31 -4.50
C ALA A 90 -9.42 -2.87 -3.72
N ALA A 91 -8.23 -2.28 -3.89
CA ALA A 91 -7.04 -2.67 -3.12
C ALA A 91 -7.18 -2.33 -1.63
N VAL A 92 -7.79 -1.20 -1.28
CA VAL A 92 -8.15 -0.87 0.12
C VAL A 92 -9.05 -1.95 0.72
N HIS A 93 -10.11 -2.36 0.01
CA HIS A 93 -10.99 -3.42 0.51
C HIS A 93 -10.24 -4.74 0.74
N ARG A 94 -9.34 -5.13 -0.16
CA ARG A 94 -8.50 -6.34 0.02
C ARG A 94 -7.63 -6.24 1.29
N LEU A 95 -7.05 -5.08 1.56
CA LEU A 95 -6.24 -4.86 2.76
C LEU A 95 -7.09 -4.92 4.04
N GLU A 96 -8.28 -4.33 4.01
CA GLU A 96 -9.21 -4.39 5.15
C GLU A 96 -9.71 -5.82 5.40
N GLU A 97 -10.02 -6.58 4.34
CA GLU A 97 -10.38 -8.00 4.43
C GLU A 97 -9.23 -8.86 4.99
N ALA A 98 -7.99 -8.46 4.73
CA ALA A 98 -6.80 -9.08 5.32
C ALA A 98 -6.58 -8.72 6.81
N GLY A 99 -7.43 -7.86 7.38
CA GLY A 99 -7.41 -7.51 8.80
C GLY A 99 -6.28 -6.57 9.19
N VAL A 100 -5.85 -5.67 8.29
CA VAL A 100 -4.85 -4.66 8.62
C VAL A 100 -5.42 -3.62 9.60
N ALA A 101 -4.57 -3.13 10.49
CA ALA A 101 -4.95 -2.11 11.48
C ALA A 101 -4.87 -0.68 10.93
N ALA A 102 -4.12 -0.47 9.84
CA ALA A 102 -3.97 0.78 9.11
C ALA A 102 -3.46 0.48 7.69
N ILE A 103 -3.65 1.43 6.78
CA ILE A 103 -3.16 1.37 5.40
C ILE A 103 -2.26 2.58 5.16
N LEU A 104 -1.05 2.33 4.66
CA LEU A 104 -0.13 3.35 4.18
C LEU A 104 -0.20 3.38 2.66
N LEU A 105 -0.66 4.50 2.10
CA LEU A 105 -0.65 4.76 0.67
C LEU A 105 0.77 5.20 0.25
N MET A 106 1.49 4.30 -0.39
CA MET A 106 2.84 4.51 -0.91
C MET A 106 2.77 5.20 -2.29
N CYS A 107 2.36 6.46 -2.32
CA CYS A 107 2.35 7.28 -3.52
C CYS A 107 2.88 8.69 -3.27
N ALA A 108 3.44 9.32 -4.30
CA ALA A 108 3.85 10.73 -4.28
C ALA A 108 2.74 11.70 -4.76
N GLY A 109 1.60 11.19 -5.23
CA GLY A 109 0.49 12.00 -5.75
C GLY A 109 -0.63 12.21 -4.73
N THR A 110 -1.31 13.34 -4.83
CA THR A 110 -2.61 13.53 -4.18
C THR A 110 -3.66 12.81 -4.99
N PHE A 111 -4.35 11.85 -4.37
CA PHE A 111 -5.46 11.14 -5.02
C PHE A 111 -6.79 11.71 -4.57
N GLY A 112 -7.78 11.66 -5.47
CA GLY A 112 -9.18 11.83 -5.16
C GLY A 112 -9.67 10.90 -4.03
N PRO A 113 -10.91 11.08 -3.55
CA PRO A 113 -11.38 10.44 -2.32
C PRO A 113 -11.40 8.91 -2.46
N VAL A 114 -10.54 8.25 -1.68
CA VAL A 114 -10.62 6.82 -1.38
C VAL A 114 -11.16 6.68 0.03
N THR A 115 -12.09 5.76 0.23
CA THR A 115 -12.73 5.52 1.54
C THR A 115 -12.10 4.31 2.22
N SER A 116 -11.97 4.38 3.55
CA SER A 116 -11.35 3.32 4.36
C SER A 116 -12.03 3.25 5.74
N ARG A 117 -12.18 2.04 6.27
CA ARG A 117 -12.68 1.70 7.61
C ARG A 117 -11.59 1.78 8.68
N VAL A 118 -10.33 1.76 8.26
CA VAL A 118 -9.14 1.92 9.11
C VAL A 118 -8.39 3.20 8.71
N PRO A 119 -7.48 3.73 9.55
CA PRO A 119 -6.66 4.86 9.16
C PRO A 119 -5.96 4.60 7.83
N LEU A 120 -6.16 5.51 6.87
CA LEU A 120 -5.47 5.57 5.59
C LEU A 120 -4.60 6.82 5.60
N VAL A 121 -3.28 6.63 5.43
CA VAL A 121 -2.26 7.70 5.52
C VAL A 121 -1.46 7.78 4.23
#